data_AF-A0A661FSC6-F1
#
_entry.id   AF-A0A661FSC6-F1
#
_cell.length_a   1.000
_cell.length_b   1.000
_cell.length_c   1.000
_cell.angle_alpha   90.00
_cell.angle_beta   90.00
_cell.angle_gamma   90.00
#
_symmetry.space_group_name_H-M   'P 1'
#
loop_
_entity.id
_entity.type
_entity.pdbx_description
1 polymer ?
#
loop_
_entity_poly.entity_id
_entity_poly.type
_entity_poly.pdbx_seq_one_letter_code
_entity_poly.pdbx_strand_id
1 'polypeptide(L)'
;MQKSADDANKLAAVLRKSFFVEALDIGSVQVVLKIASDVGFDSVDLESKIESGQALAALVADYERAREISIKGSPSWVLNNGRQILYGNVGYRILSANIEELLKSPVDEASWC
;
A
#
# COMPACT_ATOMS: atom_id res chain seq x y z
N MET A 1 10.75 13.42 14.68
CA MET A 1 11.12 11.98 14.59
C MET A 1 10.57 11.46 13.27
N GLN A 2 11.37 10.80 12.43
CA GLN A 2 10.91 10.29 11.14
C GLN A 2 9.81 9.23 11.37
N LYS A 3 8.65 9.36 10.72
CA LYS A 3 7.56 8.38 10.80
C LYS A 3 7.94 7.10 10.04
N SER A 4 7.53 5.94 10.57
CA SER A 4 7.82 4.62 10.02
C SER A 4 6.77 4.17 8.98
N ALA A 5 7.04 3.07 8.28
CA ALA A 5 6.05 2.41 7.42
C ALA A 5 4.81 1.96 8.21
N ASP A 6 4.99 1.53 9.46
CA ASP A 6 3.87 1.15 10.34
C ASP A 6 3.00 2.35 10.70
N ASP A 7 3.60 3.52 10.91
CA ASP A 7 2.84 4.75 11.16
C ASP A 7 2.03 5.15 9.91
N ALA A 8 2.61 5.03 8.72
CA ALA A 8 1.90 5.26 7.46
C ALA A 8 0.72 4.28 7.29
N ASN A 9 0.91 2.99 7.63
CA ASN A 9 -0.16 1.99 7.59
C ASN A 9 -1.29 2.31 8.56
N LYS A 10 -0.97 2.78 9.77
CA LYS A 10 -1.97 3.24 10.75
C LYS A 10 -2.75 4.44 10.22
N LEU A 11 -2.07 5.45 9.67
CA LEU A 11 -2.72 6.61 9.05
C LEU A 11 -3.64 6.18 7.90
N ALA A 12 -3.18 5.29 7.03
CA ALA A 12 -3.99 4.77 5.92
C ALA A 12 -5.24 4.00 6.42
N ALA A 13 -5.14 3.26 7.52
CA ALA A 13 -6.29 2.59 8.12
C ALA A 13 -7.32 3.61 8.66
N VAL A 14 -6.84 4.68 9.31
CA VAL A 14 -7.71 5.74 9.83
C VAL A 14 -8.37 6.51 8.69
N LEU A 15 -7.64 6.89 7.65
CA LEU A 15 -8.21 7.56 6.47
C LEU A 15 -9.30 6.72 5.80
N ARG A 16 -9.08 5.40 5.64
CA ARG A 16 -10.11 4.49 5.11
C ARG A 16 -11.35 4.47 6.01
N LYS A 17 -11.18 4.39 7.33
CA LYS A 17 -12.30 4.44 8.27
C LYS A 17 -13.05 5.77 8.16
N SER A 18 -12.33 6.89 8.11
CA SER A 18 -12.93 8.22 7.99
C SER A 18 -13.73 8.40 6.72
N PHE A 19 -13.28 7.83 5.60
CA PHE A 19 -14.04 7.82 4.36
C PHE A 19 -15.23 6.86 4.39
N PHE A 20 -15.00 5.57 4.67
CA PHE A 20 -16.02 4.53 4.50
C PHE A 20 -17.04 4.45 5.64
N VAL A 21 -16.69 4.91 6.85
CA VAL A 21 -17.54 4.81 8.05
C VAL A 21 -18.05 6.18 8.49
N GLU A 22 -17.17 7.19 8.49
CA GLU A 22 -17.48 8.52 9.03
C GLU A 22 -17.94 9.51 7.94
N ALA A 23 -17.91 9.10 6.67
CA ALA A 23 -18.33 9.88 5.50
C ALA A 23 -17.60 11.24 5.39
N LEU A 24 -16.35 11.32 5.85
CA LEU A 24 -15.52 12.52 5.73
C LEU A 24 -14.96 12.63 4.30
N ASP A 25 -14.89 13.87 3.80
CA ASP A 25 -14.26 14.17 2.50
C ASP A 25 -12.73 14.14 2.60
N ILE A 26 -12.17 12.94 2.42
CA ILE A 26 -10.71 12.74 2.35
C ILE A 26 -10.09 13.21 1.02
N GLY A 27 -10.87 13.78 0.10
CA GLY A 27 -10.36 14.52 -1.05
C GLY A 27 -9.84 15.92 -0.68
N SER A 28 -10.24 16.43 0.49
CA SER A 28 -9.77 17.69 1.04
C SER A 28 -8.46 17.51 1.83
N VAL A 29 -7.41 18.23 1.42
CA VAL A 29 -6.12 18.24 2.13
C VAL A 29 -6.29 18.66 3.59
N GLN A 30 -7.17 19.63 3.88
CA GLN A 30 -7.40 20.11 5.24
C GLN A 30 -8.01 19.03 6.14
N VAL A 31 -8.91 18.21 5.60
CA VAL A 31 -9.48 17.06 6.33
C VAL A 31 -8.40 16.01 6.59
N VAL A 32 -7.57 15.70 5.59
CA VAL A 32 -6.47 14.73 5.73
C VAL A 32 -5.42 15.20 6.75
N LEU A 33 -5.02 16.47 6.72
CA LEU A 33 -4.07 17.05 7.68
C LEU A 33 -4.62 17.01 9.11
N LYS A 34 -5.93 17.28 9.28
CA LYS A 34 -6.58 17.18 10.58
C LYS A 34 -6.57 15.74 11.11
N ILE A 35 -6.98 14.77 10.29
CA ILE A 35 -6.95 13.34 10.65
C ILE A 35 -5.51 12.89 10.98
N ALA A 36 -4.53 13.31 10.19
CA ALA A 36 -3.13 12.98 10.40
C ALA A 36 -2.59 13.56 11.72
N SER A 37 -2.95 14.80 12.03
CA SER A 37 -2.61 15.46 13.29
C SER A 37 -3.20 14.72 14.51
N ASP A 38 -4.45 14.29 14.42
CA ASP A 38 -5.13 13.57 15.50
C ASP A 38 -4.48 12.21 15.81
N VAL A 39 -3.73 11.63 14.86
CA VAL A 39 -2.94 10.39 15.06
C VAL A 39 -1.43 10.67 15.21
N GLY A 40 -1.08 11.92 15.50
CA GLY A 40 0.25 12.34 15.94
C GLY A 40 1.24 12.62 14.81
N PHE A 41 0.78 12.89 13.59
CA PHE A 41 1.63 13.46 12.54
C PHE A 41 1.74 14.98 12.72
N ASP A 42 2.89 15.53 12.35
CA ASP A 42 3.07 16.97 12.27
C ASP A 42 2.39 17.46 10.99
N SER A 43 1.31 18.22 11.14
CA SER A 43 0.52 18.73 10.01
C SER A 43 1.31 19.72 9.15
N VAL A 44 2.20 20.52 9.75
CA VAL A 44 3.00 21.52 9.03
C VAL A 44 4.06 20.84 8.16
N ASP A 45 4.76 19.84 8.71
CA ASP A 45 5.72 19.03 7.96
C ASP A 45 5.03 18.23 6.84
N LEU A 46 3.84 17.68 7.11
CA LEU A 46 3.08 16.90 6.12
C LEU A 46 2.55 17.79 4.99
N GLU A 47 2.04 18.97 5.31
CA GLU A 47 1.59 19.97 4.33
C GLU A 47 2.75 20.41 3.43
N SER A 48 3.90 20.75 4.01
CA SER A 48 5.11 21.10 3.25
C SER A 48 5.54 20.00 2.27
N LYS A 49 5.46 18.73 2.68
CA LYS A 49 5.77 17.58 1.80
C LYS A 49 4.78 17.42 0.66
N ILE A 50 3.48 17.64 0.91
CA ILE A 50 2.45 17.63 -0.12
C ILE A 50 2.71 18.76 -1.13
N GLU A 51 2.94 19.97 -0.64
CA GLU A 51 3.19 21.16 -1.47
C GLU A 51 4.48 21.08 -2.28
N SER A 52 5.50 20.38 -1.76
CA SER A 52 6.78 20.19 -2.48
C SER A 52 6.64 19.37 -3.78
N GLY A 53 5.54 18.65 -3.96
CA GLY A 53 5.32 17.76 -5.10
C GLY A 53 6.12 16.45 -5.08
N GLN A 54 7.04 16.26 -4.12
CA GLN A 54 7.85 15.03 -4.02
C GLN A 54 6.98 13.78 -3.79
N ALA A 55 5.97 13.89 -2.93
CA ALA A 55 5.02 12.80 -2.67
C ALA A 55 4.18 12.47 -3.92
N LEU A 56 3.80 13.49 -4.70
CA LEU A 56 3.07 13.30 -5.96
C LEU A 56 3.95 12.59 -7.00
N ALA A 57 5.21 12.99 -7.14
CA ALA A 57 6.15 12.34 -8.05
C ALA A 57 6.36 10.86 -7.69
N ALA A 58 6.52 10.55 -6.40
CA ALA A 58 6.60 9.16 -5.93
C ALA A 58 5.34 8.35 -6.25
N LEU A 59 4.15 8.94 -6.02
CA LEU A 59 2.87 8.31 -6.35
C LEU A 59 2.71 8.03 -7.85
N VAL A 60 3.12 8.98 -8.70
CA VAL A 60 3.09 8.80 -10.16
C VAL A 60 4.03 7.67 -10.59
N ALA A 61 5.25 7.61 -10.04
CA ALA A 61 6.19 6.54 -10.32
C ALA A 61 5.64 5.15 -9.90
N ASP A 62 4.91 5.07 -8.79
CA ASP A 62 4.24 3.83 -8.38
C ASP A 62 3.11 3.43 -9.35
N TYR A 63 2.34 4.39 -9.87
CA TYR A 63 1.34 4.10 -10.91
C TYR A 63 1.98 3.63 -12.23
N GLU A 64 3.10 4.22 -12.64
CA GLU A 64 3.85 3.79 -13.82
C GLU A 64 4.34 2.36 -13.65
N ARG A 65 4.98 2.03 -12.51
CA ARG A 65 5.42 0.67 -12.19
C ARG A 65 4.25 -0.33 -12.18
N ALA A 66 3.11 0.06 -11.61
CA ALA A 66 1.91 -0.79 -11.60
C ALA A 66 1.41 -1.08 -13.03
N ARG A 67 1.50 -0.11 -13.94
CA ARG A 67 1.17 -0.31 -15.36
C ARG A 67 2.17 -1.23 -16.06
N GLU A 68 3.47 -1.05 -15.83
CA GLU A 68 4.53 -1.88 -16.43
C GLU A 68 4.35 -3.37 -16.11
N ILE A 69 3.96 -3.69 -14.87
CA ILE A 69 3.72 -5.07 -14.42
C ILE A 69 2.26 -5.52 -14.62
N SER A 70 1.46 -4.77 -15.39
CA SER A 70 0.07 -5.10 -15.75
C SER A 70 -0.87 -5.32 -14.56
N ILE A 71 -0.73 -4.53 -13.49
CA ILE A 71 -1.70 -4.52 -12.38
C ILE A 71 -3.05 -4.03 -12.87
N LYS A 72 -4.08 -4.88 -12.71
CA LYS A 72 -5.44 -4.61 -13.19
C LYS A 72 -6.31 -3.78 -12.23
N GLY A 73 -5.88 -3.68 -10.97
CA GLY A 73 -6.58 -2.92 -9.94
C GLY A 73 -6.10 -3.29 -8.53
N SER A 74 -6.81 -2.82 -7.51
CA SER A 74 -6.50 -3.07 -6.10
C SER A 74 -7.58 -3.91 -5.39
N PRO A 75 -7.23 -4.66 -4.32
CA PRO A 75 -5.86 -5.00 -3.95
C PRO A 75 -5.23 -5.99 -4.94
N SER A 76 -3.89 -5.95 -5.05
CA SER A 76 -3.10 -6.90 -5.84
C SER A 76 -1.85 -7.32 -5.08
N TRP A 77 -1.46 -8.57 -5.22
CA TRP A 77 -0.22 -9.12 -4.66
C TRP A 77 0.66 -9.61 -5.79
N VAL A 78 1.87 -9.06 -5.88
CA VAL A 78 2.87 -9.47 -6.87
C VAL A 78 3.91 -10.31 -6.15
N LEU A 79 4.02 -11.57 -6.54
CA LEU A 79 4.90 -12.54 -5.92
C LEU A 79 5.88 -13.09 -6.97
N ASN A 80 7.02 -13.59 -6.50
CA ASN A 80 7.98 -14.30 -7.35
C ASN A 80 8.43 -13.49 -8.59
N ASN A 81 8.85 -12.24 -8.36
CA ASN A 81 9.30 -11.31 -9.40
C ASN A 81 8.29 -11.12 -10.55
N GLY A 82 7.00 -11.19 -10.24
CA GLY A 82 5.91 -11.01 -11.22
C GLY A 82 5.42 -12.30 -11.88
N ARG A 83 6.00 -13.46 -11.56
CA ARG A 83 5.50 -14.77 -12.06
C ARG A 83 4.12 -15.12 -11.51
N GLN A 84 3.75 -14.56 -10.36
CA GLN A 84 2.43 -14.73 -9.75
C GLN A 84 1.83 -13.36 -9.42
N ILE A 85 0.63 -13.10 -9.94
CA ILE A 85 -0.15 -11.89 -9.61
C ILE A 85 -1.52 -12.33 -9.13
N LEU A 86 -1.81 -12.06 -7.86
CA LEU A 86 -3.11 -12.35 -7.24
C LEU A 86 -3.92 -11.06 -7.18
N TYR A 87 -5.01 -10.98 -7.93
CA TYR A 87 -5.85 -9.78 -8.07
C TYR A 87 -7.18 -9.91 -7.33
N GLY A 88 -7.57 -8.84 -6.63
CA GLY A 88 -8.82 -8.73 -5.90
C GLY A 88 -8.69 -9.16 -4.44
N ASN A 89 -9.83 -9.21 -3.74
CA ASN A 89 -9.90 -9.62 -2.33
C ASN A 89 -9.69 -11.14 -2.17
N VAL A 90 -8.44 -11.57 -2.38
CA VAL A 90 -8.02 -12.97 -2.29
C VAL A 90 -7.95 -13.39 -0.82
N GLY A 91 -8.57 -14.52 -0.50
CA GLY A 91 -8.64 -15.01 0.87
C GLY A 91 -7.26 -15.39 1.44
N TYR A 92 -7.10 -15.20 2.75
CA TYR A 92 -5.85 -15.43 3.49
C TYR A 92 -5.20 -16.79 3.19
N ARG A 93 -5.97 -17.89 3.13
CA ARG A 93 -5.44 -19.24 2.91
C ARG A 93 -4.74 -19.39 1.55
N ILE A 94 -5.22 -18.67 0.53
CA ILE A 94 -4.59 -18.65 -0.80
C ILE A 94 -3.27 -17.88 -0.73
N LEU A 95 -3.27 -16.71 -0.07
CA LEU A 95 -2.04 -15.93 0.11
C LEU A 95 -0.99 -16.73 0.89
N SER A 96 -1.37 -17.35 2.00
CA SER A 96 -0.48 -18.17 2.84
C SER A 96 0.15 -19.30 2.05
N ALA A 97 -0.65 -20.08 1.33
CA ALA A 97 -0.14 -21.21 0.54
C ALA A 97 0.86 -20.77 -0.55
N ASN A 98 0.62 -19.63 -1.23
CA ASN A 98 1.56 -19.13 -2.25
C ASN A 98 2.87 -18.63 -1.60
N ILE A 99 2.80 -17.94 -0.46
CA ILE A 99 4.00 -17.48 0.26
C ILE A 99 4.80 -18.68 0.79
N GLU A 100 4.12 -19.65 1.43
CA GLU A 100 4.75 -20.88 1.95
C GLU A 100 5.47 -21.64 0.84
N GLU A 101 4.83 -21.79 -0.32
CA GLU A 101 5.43 -22.45 -1.48
C GLU A 101 6.68 -21.72 -1.99
N LEU A 102 6.65 -20.39 -2.05
CA LEU A 102 7.80 -19.59 -2.49
C LEU A 102 8.98 -19.61 -1.52
N LEU A 103 8.72 -19.85 -0.24
CA LEU A 103 9.76 -19.97 0.78
C LEU A 103 10.37 -21.38 0.85
N LYS A 104 9.73 -22.40 0.25
CA LYS A 104 10.31 -23.74 0.19
C LYS A 104 11.57 -23.74 -0.66
N SER A 105 12.57 -24.47 -0.19
CA SER A 105 13.81 -24.77 -0.93
C SER A 105 13.99 -26.28 -0.99
N PRO A 106 13.24 -26.99 -1.85
CA PRO A 106 13.31 -28.44 -1.90
C PRO A 106 14.67 -28.90 -2.42
N VAL A 107 15.30 -29.85 -1.72
CA VAL A 107 16.62 -30.41 -2.09
C VAL A 107 16.49 -31.46 -3.19
N ASP A 108 15.38 -32.21 -3.19
CA ASP A 108 15.17 -33.39 -4.05
C ASP A 108 13.87 -33.31 -4.90
N GLU A 109 13.21 -32.16 -4.96
CA GLU A 109 12.04 -31.99 -5.85
C GLU A 109 12.48 -31.32 -7.15
N ALA A 110 11.96 -31.80 -8.26
CA ALA A 110 12.15 -31.12 -9.54
C ALA A 110 11.51 -29.73 -9.47
N SER A 111 12.29 -28.69 -9.76
CA SER A 111 11.70 -27.37 -10.01
C SER A 111 10.82 -27.48 -11.25
N TRP A 112 9.59 -26.97 -11.20
CA TRP A 112 8.68 -26.89 -12.35
C TRP A 112 9.10 -25.78 -13.36
N CYS A 113 10.41 -25.65 -13.59
CA CYS A 113 11.07 -24.78 -14.56
C CYS A 113 11.76 -25.66 -15.61
#